data_AF-A0A3D4NKT5-F1
#
_entry.id   AF-A0A3D4NKT5-F1
#
_cell.length_a   1.000
_cell.length_b   1.000
_cell.length_c   1.000
_cell.angle_alpha   90.00
_cell.angle_beta   90.00
_cell.angle_gamma   90.00
#
_symmetry.space_group_name_H-M   'P 1'
#
loop_
_entity.id
_entity.type
_entity.pdbx_description
1 polymer ?
#
loop_
_entity_poly.entity_id
_entity_poly.type
_entity_poly.pdbx_seq_one_letter_code
_entity_poly.pdbx_strand_id
1 'polypeptide(L)' 'KQARKSGVVRHVGPGQNIWSNVHIEDVVSLYLLALSKNVPGTFYFVESGEASFIDMTTAIAEALKLGAPQDWPLKEAEAE' A
#
# COMPACT_ATOMS: atom_id res chain seq x y z
N LYS A 1 -0.39 10.20 -10.45
CA LYS A 1 -1.03 11.08 -11.48
C LYS A 1 -2.22 10.41 -12.15
N GLN A 2 -2.16 9.09 -12.43
CA GLN A 2 -3.23 8.33 -13.08
C GLN A 2 -4.59 8.48 -12.38
N ALA A 3 -4.72 8.18 -11.07
CA ALA A 3 -6.02 8.24 -10.38
C ALA A 3 -6.70 9.62 -10.41
N ARG A 4 -5.92 10.70 -10.28
CA ARG A 4 -6.46 12.07 -10.40
C ARG A 4 -6.85 12.42 -11.84
N LYS A 5 -6.17 11.84 -12.84
CA LYS A 5 -6.45 12.05 -14.27
C LYS A 5 -7.66 11.24 -14.73
N SER A 6 -7.80 9.99 -14.27
CA SER A 6 -8.91 9.09 -14.58
C SER A 6 -10.14 9.34 -13.70
N GLY A 7 -9.96 10.02 -12.56
CA GLY A 7 -11.00 10.21 -11.55
C GLY A 7 -11.29 8.94 -10.73
N VAL A 8 -10.48 7.89 -10.89
CA VAL A 8 -10.71 6.56 -10.32
C VAL A 8 -9.41 5.99 -9.78
N VAL A 9 -9.43 5.52 -8.53
CA VAL A 9 -8.33 4.72 -7.97
C VAL A 9 -8.51 3.27 -8.42
N ARG A 10 -7.42 2.64 -8.89
CA ARG A 10 -7.46 1.27 -9.40
C ARG A 10 -6.58 0.34 -8.57
N HIS A 11 -7.02 -0.89 -8.38
CA HIS A 11 -6.22 -2.00 -7.84
C HIS A 11 -6.11 -3.11 -8.87
N VAL A 12 -4.97 -3.80 -8.94
CA VAL A 12 -4.77 -4.87 -9.93
C VAL A 12 -5.56 -6.12 -9.57
N GLY A 13 -6.31 -6.66 -10.54
CA GLY A 13 -7.22 -7.79 -10.33
C GLY A 13 -8.40 -7.43 -9.40
N PRO A 14 -9.04 -8.42 -8.74
CA PRO A 14 -10.20 -8.19 -7.86
C PRO A 14 -9.89 -7.54 -6.50
N GLY A 15 -8.62 -7.18 -6.23
CA GLY A 15 -8.23 -6.50 -5.00
C GLY A 15 -8.24 -7.34 -3.71
N GLN A 16 -8.50 -8.65 -3.80
CA GLN A 16 -8.65 -9.55 -2.64
C GLN A 16 -7.32 -9.92 -1.95
N ASN A 17 -6.18 -9.55 -2.53
CA ASN A 17 -4.87 -9.84 -1.94
C ASN A 17 -4.73 -9.05 -0.63
N ILE A 18 -4.31 -9.74 0.44
CA ILE A 18 -4.08 -9.15 1.78
C ILE A 18 -2.58 -8.90 1.95
N TRP A 19 -2.24 -7.69 2.41
CA TRP A 19 -0.87 -7.22 2.55
C TRP A 19 -0.65 -6.68 3.97
N SER A 20 0.43 -7.10 4.62
CA SER A 20 0.91 -6.48 5.85
C SER A 20 1.25 -5.00 5.59
N ASN A 21 0.90 -4.14 6.54
CA ASN A 21 1.18 -2.71 6.49
C ASN A 21 1.73 -2.22 7.83
N VAL A 22 2.35 -1.05 7.79
CA VAL A 22 2.91 -0.35 8.94
C VAL A 22 2.87 1.14 8.68
N HIS A 23 2.62 1.93 9.71
CA HIS A 23 2.61 3.39 9.58
C HIS A 23 4.02 3.92 9.29
N ILE A 24 4.13 4.93 8.41
CA ILE A 24 5.43 5.44 7.94
C ILE A 24 6.29 6.01 9.08
N GLU A 25 5.69 6.64 10.08
CA GLU A 25 6.44 7.18 11.23
C GLU A 25 7.03 6.07 12.12
N ASP A 26 6.34 4.93 12.23
CA ASP A 26 6.84 3.76 12.96
C ASP A 26 7.98 3.11 12.19
N VAL A 27 7.88 3.01 10.86
CA VAL A 27 8.98 2.55 9.99
C VAL A 27 10.21 3.41 10.21
N VAL A 28 10.08 4.73 10.12
CA VAL A 28 11.20 5.66 10.32
C VAL A 28 11.83 5.48 11.70
N SER A 29 11.01 5.39 12.75
CA SER A 29 11.49 5.17 14.12
C SER A 29 12.25 3.84 14.24
N LEU A 30 11.76 2.78 13.60
CA LEU A 30 12.42 1.48 13.59
C LEU A 30 13.74 1.50 12.82
N TYR A 31 13.84 2.20 11.69
CA TYR A 31 15.11 2.35 10.98
C TYR A 31 16.17 3.07 11.84
N LEU A 32 15.78 4.10 12.59
CA LEU A 32 16.70 4.78 13.52
C LEU A 32 17.19 3.83 14.62
N LEU A 33 16.31 2.97 15.14
CA LEU A 33 16.68 1.95 16.13
C LEU A 33 17.59 0.87 15.52
N ALA A 34 17.30 0.40 14.32
CA ALA A 34 18.15 -0.56 13.62
C ALA A 34 19.54 0.02 13.35
N LEU A 35 19.65 1.29 12.95
CA LEU A 35 20.96 1.91 12.73
C LEU A 35 21.77 2.09 14.03
N SER A 36 21.10 2.40 15.14
CA SER A 36 21.79 2.76 16.40
C SER A 36 21.99 1.59 17.37
N LYS A 37 21.17 0.53 17.27
CA LYS A 37 21.09 -0.52 18.30
C LYS A 37 21.03 -1.95 17.75
N ASN A 38 21.18 -2.15 16.44
CA ASN A 38 21.08 -3.49 15.85
C ASN A 38 22.21 -4.43 16.31
N VAL A 39 21.90 -5.72 16.32
CA VAL A 39 22.86 -6.80 16.45
C VAL A 39 23.26 -7.27 15.04
N PRO A 40 24.56 -7.35 14.70
CA PRO A 40 25.01 -7.82 13.39
C PRO A 40 24.37 -9.15 12.98
N GLY A 41 23.94 -9.24 11.72
CA GLY A 41 23.29 -10.44 11.16
C GLY A 41 21.80 -10.57 11.46
N THR A 42 21.19 -9.62 12.19
CA THR A 42 19.75 -9.65 12.45
C THR A 42 18.94 -9.19 11.24
N PHE A 43 17.82 -9.86 10.99
CA PHE A 43 16.82 -9.50 9.99
C PHE A 43 15.47 -9.29 10.67
N TYR A 44 14.80 -8.17 10.37
CA TYR A 44 13.54 -7.79 11.00
C TYR A 44 12.40 -7.79 9.99
N PHE A 45 11.28 -8.41 10.35
CA PHE A 45 9.99 -8.21 9.70
C PHE A 45 9.17 -7.24 10.55
N VAL A 46 8.54 -6.25 9.92
CA VAL A 46 7.77 -5.22 10.59
C VAL A 46 6.38 -5.15 9.98
N GLU A 47 5.38 -5.33 10.81
CA GLU A 47 3.97 -5.14 10.49
C GLU A 47 3.22 -4.61 11.72
N SER A 48 2.16 -3.84 11.48
CA SER A 48 1.25 -3.35 12.51
C SER A 48 -0.21 -3.76 12.23
N GLY A 49 -0.46 -4.39 11.09
CA GLY A 49 -1.77 -4.81 10.64
C GLY A 49 -1.70 -5.29 9.19
N GLU A 50 -2.86 -5.61 8.64
CA GLU A 50 -3.01 -6.05 7.26
C GLU A 50 -4.25 -5.41 6.63
N ALA A 51 -4.27 -5.29 5.31
CA ALA A 51 -5.42 -4.80 4.56
C ALA A 51 -5.49 -5.48 3.20
N SER A 52 -6.70 -5.68 2.69
CA SER A 52 -6.87 -6.08 1.30
C SER A 52 -6.56 -4.91 0.36
N PHE A 53 -6.17 -5.19 -0.88
CA PHE A 53 -5.88 -4.13 -1.85
C PHE A 53 -7.12 -3.30 -2.22
N ILE A 54 -8.31 -3.91 -2.18
CA ILE A 54 -9.57 -3.18 -2.34
C ILE A 54 -9.83 -2.25 -1.16
N ASP A 55 -9.53 -2.64 0.09
CA ASP A 55 -9.66 -1.75 1.25
C ASP A 55 -8.71 -0.55 1.12
N MET A 56 -7.45 -0.81 0.75
CA MET A 56 -6.46 0.25 0.54
C MET A 56 -6.89 1.24 -0.55
N THR A 57 -7.38 0.76 -1.69
CA THR A 57 -7.82 1.64 -2.77
C THR A 57 -9.13 2.37 -2.48
N THR A 58 -10.01 1.78 -1.66
CA THR A 58 -11.21 2.45 -1.13
C THR A 58 -10.81 3.64 -0.25
N ALA A 59 -9.93 3.41 0.73
CA ALA A 59 -9.44 4.48 1.62
C ALA A 59 -8.76 5.61 0.83
N ILE A 60 -7.97 5.28 -0.20
CA ILE A 60 -7.33 6.28 -1.08
C ILE A 60 -8.39 7.06 -1.88
N ALA A 61 -9.40 6.39 -2.43
CA ALA A 61 -10.47 7.04 -3.19
C ALA A 61 -11.25 8.04 -2.31
N GLU A 62 -11.58 7.65 -1.08
CA GLU A 62 -12.23 8.52 -0.09
C GLU A 62 -11.36 9.73 0.26
N ALA A 63 -10.08 9.51 0.59
CA ALA A 63 -9.14 10.58 0.91
C ALA A 63 -8.95 11.57 -0.24
N LEU A 64 -9.00 11.09 -1.48
CA LEU A 64 -8.88 11.91 -2.69
C LEU A 64 -10.21 12.48 -3.18
N LYS A 65 -11.34 12.12 -2.56
CA LYS A 65 -12.71 12.47 -2.98
C LYS A 65 -13.00 12.08 -4.44
N LEU A 66 -12.61 10.86 -4.80
CA LEU A 66 -12.81 10.28 -6.13
C LEU A 66 -13.97 9.28 -6.13
N GLY A 67 -14.31 8.76 -7.31
CA GLY A 67 -15.32 7.70 -7.44
C GLY A 67 -14.87 6.39 -6.79
N ALA A 68 -15.80 5.44 -6.70
CA ALA A 68 -15.50 4.10 -6.17
C ALA A 68 -14.30 3.45 -6.89
N PRO A 69 -13.42 2.76 -6.15
CA PRO A 69 -12.28 2.11 -6.76
C PRO A 69 -12.72 1.02 -7.74
N GLN A 70 -11.89 0.75 -8.74
CA GLN A 70 -12.18 -0.23 -9.77
C GLN A 70 -11.02 -1.20 -9.97
N ASP A 71 -11.36 -2.45 -10.29
CA ASP A 71 -10.41 -3.44 -10.77
C ASP A 71 -9.63 -2.89 -11.98
N TRP A 72 -8.36 -3.25 -12.02
CA TRP A 72 -7.49 -3.09 -13.17
C TRP A 72 -7.18 -4.47 -13.73
N PRO A 73 -7.72 -4.84 -14.91
CA PRO A 73 -7.33 -6.05 -15.58
C PRO A 73 -5.81 -6.12 -15.76
N LEU A 74 -5.20 -7.25 -15.41
CA LEU A 74 -3.73 -7.38 -15.38
C LEU A 74 -3.07 -6.97 -16.71
N LYS A 75 -3.64 -7.39 -17.84
CA LYS A 75 -3.12 -7.02 -19.18
C LYS A 75 -3.09 -5.52 -19.44
N GLU A 76 -4.04 -4.79 -18.87
CA GLU A 76 -4.08 -3.32 -19.00
C GLU A 76 -3.10 -2.67 -18.03
N ALA A 77 -2.92 -3.24 -16.83
CA ALA A 77 -1.97 -2.74 -15.84
C ALA A 77 -0.52 -2.93 -16.28
N GLU A 78 -0.22 -4.02 -17.00
CA GLU A 78 1.11 -4.29 -17.58
C GLU A 78 1.50 -3.31 -18.70
N ALA A 79 0.51 -2.65 -19.33
CA ALA A 79 0.71 -1.78 -20.49
C ALA A 79 0.82 -0.28 -20.13
N GLU A 80 0.65 0.09 -18.86
CA GLU A 80 0.76 1.47 -18.35
C GLU A 80 2.20 1.83 -17.96
#